data_AF-J3CVL8-F1
#
_entry.id   AF-J3CVL8-F1
#
_cell.length_a   1.000
_cell.length_b   1.000
_cell.length_c   1.000
_cell.angle_alpha   90.00
_cell.angle_beta   90.00
_cell.angle_gamma   90.00
#
_symmetry.space_group_name_H-M   'P 1'
#
loop_
_entity.id
_entity.type
_entity.pdbx_description
1 polymer ?
#
loop_
_entity_poly.entity_id
_entity_poly.type
_entity_poly.pdbx_seq_one_letter_code
_entity_poly.pdbx_strand_id
1 'polypeptide(L)' 'MNRRGVEFTLVQIEPRVWQWRFQIGATVSTGKTQTSLMGLAARRVEDRIDRELRKPHNSTHS' A
#
# COMPACT_ATOMS: atom_id res chain seq x y z
N MET A 1 -5.16 -7.99 -4.33
CA MET A 1 -4.72 -8.59 -3.04
C MET A 1 -5.45 -7.86 -1.92
N ASN A 2 -5.69 -8.49 -0.77
CA ASN A 2 -6.43 -7.87 0.34
C ASN A 2 -5.60 -7.90 1.63
N ARG A 3 -5.58 -6.79 2.36
CA ARG A 3 -4.99 -6.71 3.71
C ARG A 3 -5.97 -5.99 4.65
N ARG A 4 -6.49 -6.72 5.65
CA ARG A 4 -7.43 -6.18 6.66
C ARG A 4 -8.63 -5.45 6.04
N GLY A 5 -9.17 -5.98 4.95
CA GLY A 5 -10.31 -5.36 4.25
C GLY A 5 -9.93 -4.26 3.25
N VAL A 6 -8.66 -3.85 3.19
CA VAL A 6 -8.16 -2.89 2.18
C VAL A 6 -7.70 -3.66 0.94
N GLU A 7 -8.29 -3.33 -0.19
CA GLU A 7 -7.84 -3.84 -1.49
C GLU A 7 -6.62 -3.07 -1.98
N PHE A 8 -5.64 -3.82 -2.49
CA PHE A 8 -4.47 -3.24 -3.11
C PHE A 8 -4.04 -3.98 -4.37
N THR A 9 -3.44 -3.20 -5.28
CA THR A 9 -2.84 -3.66 -6.51
C THR A 9 -1.32 -3.56 -6.40
N LEU A 10 -0.62 -4.54 -6.96
CA LEU A 10 0.83 -4.59 -7.06
C LEU A 10 1.17 -5.05 -8.48
N VAL A 11 1.88 -4.22 -9.24
CA VAL A 11 2.22 -4.46 -10.64
C VAL A 11 3.71 -4.26 -10.82
N GLN A 12 4.39 -5.23 -11.44
CA GLN A 12 5.78 -5.04 -11.83
C GLN A 12 5.84 -4.16 -13.07
N ILE A 13 6.51 -3.01 -12.96
CA ILE A 13 6.65 -2.06 -14.08
C ILE A 13 8.02 -2.17 -14.76
N GLU A 14 9.04 -2.61 -14.02
CA GLU A 14 10.40 -2.85 -14.51
C GLU A 14 11.02 -4.03 -13.74
N PRO A 15 12.14 -4.62 -14.19
CA PRO A 15 12.88 -5.60 -13.41
C PRO A 15 13.19 -5.08 -12.01
N ARG A 16 12.65 -5.76 -11.00
CA ARG A 16 12.75 -5.39 -9.59
C ARG A 16 11.98 -4.14 -9.18
N VAL A 17 11.20 -3.48 -10.03
CA VAL A 17 10.41 -2.29 -9.66
C VAL A 17 8.92 -2.62 -9.70
N TRP A 18 8.28 -2.45 -8.56
CA TRP A 18 6.86 -2.74 -8.37
C TRP A 18 6.11 -1.47 -8.04
N GLN A 19 5.12 -1.12 -8.85
CA GLN A 19 4.17 -0.07 -8.55
C GLN A 19 3.01 -0.65 -7.74
N TRP A 20 2.56 0.09 -6.74
CA TRP A 20 1.44 -0.31 -5.90
C TRP A 20 0.45 0.83 -5.74
N ARG A 21 -0.80 0.46 -5.46
CA ARG A 21 -1.91 1.37 -5.16
C ARG A 21 -2.87 0.70 -4.21
N PHE A 22 -3.39 1.46 -3.26
CA PHE A 22 -4.49 1.06 -2.38
C PHE A 22 -5.33 2.28 -2.01
N GLN A 23 -6.54 2.05 -1.51
CA GLN A 23 -7.45 3.10 -1.07
C GLN A 23 -8.00 2.77 0.32
N ILE A 24 -7.97 3.76 1.22
CA ILE A 24 -8.59 3.67 2.55
C ILE A 24 -9.54 4.86 2.68
N GLY A 25 -10.84 4.58 2.77
CA GLY A 25 -11.88 5.62 2.70
C GLY A 25 -11.78 6.39 1.38
N ALA A 26 -11.61 7.72 1.46
CA ALA A 26 -11.42 8.60 0.32
C ALA A 26 -9.94 8.77 -0.11
N THR A 27 -8.99 8.26 0.68
CA THR A 27 -7.56 8.48 0.46
C THR A 27 -6.98 7.39 -0.43
N VAL A 28 -6.55 7.76 -1.63
CA VAL A 28 -5.81 6.88 -2.54
C VAL A 28 -4.32 7.07 -2.29
N SER A 29 -3.64 5.98 -1.94
CA SER A 29 -2.19 5.94 -1.79
C SER A 29 -1.55 5.16 -2.92
N THR A 30 -0.49 5.70 -3.51
CA THR A 30 0.28 5.05 -4.58
C THR A 30 1.78 5.18 -4.31
N GLY A 31 2.57 4.31 -4.94
CA GLY A 31 4.02 4.43 -4.91
C GLY A 31 4.72 3.28 -5.62
N LYS A 32 6.04 3.24 -5.48
CA LYS A 32 6.89 2.21 -6.06
C LYS A 32 7.76 1.56 -4.98
N THR A 33 8.17 0.33 -5.19
CA THR A 33 9.16 -0.34 -4.36
C THR A 33 10.13 -1.14 -5.22
N GLN A 34 11.41 -1.10 -4.86
CA GLN A 34 12.46 -1.82 -5.56
C GLN A 34 12.87 -3.07 -4.77
N THR A 35 12.67 -4.24 -5.37
CA THR A 35 13.04 -5.56 -4.85
C THR A 35 12.90 -6.63 -5.94
N SER A 36 13.81 -7.59 -5.96
CA SER A 36 13.74 -8.78 -6.81
C SER A 36 12.66 -9.78 -6.37
N LEU A 37 12.17 -9.69 -5.13
CA LEU A 37 11.20 -10.62 -4.57
C LEU A 37 9.80 -10.01 -4.56
N MET A 38 8.87 -10.59 -5.34
CA MET A 38 7.46 -10.17 -5.35
C MET A 38 6.84 -10.23 -3.95
N GLY A 39 7.13 -11.29 -3.17
CA GLY A 39 6.64 -11.42 -1.80
C GLY A 39 7.08 -10.28 -0.89
N LEU A 40 8.31 -9.79 -1.05
CA LEU A 40 8.81 -8.64 -0.29
C LEU A 40 8.13 -7.33 -0.75
N ALA A 41 7.84 -7.21 -2.05
CA ALA A 41 7.10 -6.07 -2.57
C ALA A 41 5.69 -6.01 -1.97
N ALA A 42 4.97 -7.14 -1.97
CA ALA A 42 3.66 -7.25 -1.34
C ALA A 42 3.71 -6.95 0.17
N ARG A 43 4.69 -7.52 0.88
CA ARG A 43 4.86 -7.30 2.32
C ARG A 43 5.05 -5.83 2.68
N ARG A 44 5.84 -5.09 1.90
CA ARG A 44 6.03 -3.64 2.10
C ARG A 44 4.73 -2.84 1.91
N VAL A 45 3.84 -3.28 1.02
CA VAL A 45 2.51 -2.67 0.84
C VAL A 45 1.60 -3.00 2.02
N GLU A 46 1.58 -4.26 2.47
CA GLU A 46 0.84 -4.67 3.67
C GLU A 46 1.26 -3.88 4.92
N ASP A 47 2.56 -3.75 5.17
CA ASP A 47 3.07 -2.97 6.31
C ASP A 47 2.72 -1.47 6.18
N ARG A 48 2.59 -0.95 4.95
CA ARG A 48 2.14 0.43 4.72
C ARG A 48 0.64 0.58 5.02
N ILE A 49 -0.19 -0.35 4.55
CA ILE A 49 -1.62 -0.38 4.86
C ILE A 49 -1.83 -0.47 6.38
N ASP A 50 -1.13 -1.39 7.06
CA ASP A 50 -1.22 -1.55 8.51
C ASP A 50 -0.82 -0.27 9.25
N ARG A 51 0.19 0.48 8.75
CA ARG A 51 0.57 1.79 9.31
C ARG A 51 -0.51 2.84 9.12
N GLU A 52 -1.09 2.96 7.93
CA GLU A 52 -2.17 3.92 7.67
C GLU A 52 -3.42 3.62 8.50
N LEU A 53 -3.76 2.34 8.67
CA LEU A 53 -4.88 1.91 9.53
C LEU A 53 -4.62 2.15 11.03
N ARG A 54 -3.34 2.18 11.45
CA ARG A 54 -2.97 2.45 12.85
C ARG A 54 -2.88 3.94 13.16
N LYS A 55 -2.75 4.82 12.15
CA LYS A 55 -2.74 6.26 12.40
C LYS A 55 -4.09 6.64 13.00
N PRO A 56 -4.14 7.32 14.15
CA PRO A 56 -5.39 7.87 14.63
C PRO A 56 -5.91 8.80 13.54
N HIS A 57 -7.14 8.59 13.08
CA HIS A 57 -7.84 9.49 12.18
C HIS A 57 -7.98 10.82 12.93
N ASN A 58 -6.95 11.67 12.91
CA ASN A 58 -7.08 13.04 13.35
C ASN A 58 -7.81 13.76 12.22
N SER A 59 -9.11 13.48 12.14
CA SER A 59 -10.06 14.28 11.39
C SER A 59 -10.06 15.65 12.06
N THR A 60 -9.15 16.52 11.61
CA THR A 60 -9.26 17.96 11.82
C THR A 60 -10.57 18.39 11.19
N HIS A 61 -11.62 18.40 12.00
CA HIS A 61 -12.85 19.11 11.72
C HIS A 61 -12.46 20.59 11.75
N SER A 62 -12.36 21.20 10.57
CA SER A 62 -12.29 22.66 10.40
C SER A 62 -13.67 23.26 10.53
#